data_AF-A0A1H0BPX0-F1
#
_entry.id   AF-A0A1H0BPX0-F1
#
_cell.length_a   1.000
_cell.length_b   1.000
_cell.length_c   1.000
_cell.angle_alpha   90.00
_cell.angle_beta   90.00
_cell.angle_gamma   90.00
#
_symmetry.space_group_name_H-M   'P 1'
#
loop_
_entity.id
_entity.type
_entity.pdbx_description
1 polymer ?
#
loop_
_entity_poly.entity_id
_entity_poly.type
_entity_poly.pdbx_seq_one_letter_code
_entity_poly.pdbx_strand_id
1 'polypeptide(L)'
;MYKHTAEAFVPVHHAVQVTQQVCARYGDYCRSIGTTGVDRVLDFGDARAVLRPTDEGLHFRIDAQDTITFYGIRTLLLGSLCGVAKFSGEHVESYPGLSWCLPVAQHGCSAVFPAQVCRPRKAPFSA
;
A
#
# COMPACT_ATOMS: atom_id res chain seq x y z
N MET A 1 -0.05 18.84 9.28
CA MET A 1 1.14 17.94 9.26
C MET A 1 0.65 16.55 9.63
N TYR A 2 0.94 15.53 8.83
CA TYR A 2 0.54 14.15 9.12
C TYR A 2 1.38 13.58 10.27
N LYS A 3 0.74 12.83 11.18
CA LYS A 3 1.40 12.26 12.37
C LYS A 3 1.76 10.78 12.18
N HIS A 4 1.08 10.12 11.25
CA HIS A 4 1.25 8.70 10.96
C HIS A 4 1.61 8.54 9.49
N THR A 5 2.76 7.93 9.23
CA THR A 5 3.21 7.60 7.88
C THR A 5 3.64 6.14 7.82
N ALA A 6 3.24 5.43 6.77
CA ALA A 6 3.78 4.13 6.44
C ALA A 6 3.96 3.99 4.94
N GLU A 7 5.00 3.27 4.55
CA GLU A 7 5.31 2.90 3.19
C GLU A 7 5.46 1.39 3.11
N ALA A 8 5.07 0.81 1.98
CA ALA A 8 5.26 -0.60 1.71
C ALA A 8 5.38 -0.86 0.21
N PHE A 9 5.96 -2.01 -0.12
CA PHE A 9 6.00 -2.57 -1.46
C PHE A 9 5.30 -3.92 -1.46
N VAL A 10 4.51 -4.18 -2.49
CA VAL A 10 3.83 -5.46 -2.68
C VAL A 10 4.12 -5.96 -4.09
N PRO A 11 4.78 -7.12 -4.24
CA PRO A 11 5.01 -7.70 -5.55
C PRO A 11 3.67 -8.19 -6.13
N VAL A 12 3.26 -7.59 -7.24
CA VAL A 12 1.99 -7.89 -7.92
C VAL A 12 2.21 -7.85 -9.43
N HIS A 13 1.62 -8.81 -10.14
CA HIS A 13 1.55 -8.71 -11.59
C HIS A 13 0.57 -7.61 -12.00
N HIS A 14 0.83 -6.96 -13.14
CA HIS A 14 -0.07 -5.96 -13.71
C HIS A 14 -0.36 -4.80 -12.74
N ALA A 15 0.69 -4.25 -12.12
CA ALA A 15 0.58 -3.25 -11.07
C ALA A 15 -0.28 -2.04 -11.45
N VAL A 16 -0.19 -1.57 -12.70
CA VAL A 16 -1.01 -0.45 -13.20
C VAL A 16 -2.51 -0.80 -13.15
N GLN A 17 -2.89 -2.00 -13.60
CA GLN A 17 -4.27 -2.49 -13.57
C GLN A 17 -4.74 -2.68 -12.14
N VAL A 18 -3.89 -3.24 -11.27
CA VAL A 18 -4.17 -3.38 -9.83
C VAL A 18 -4.42 -2.01 -9.20
N THR A 19 -3.58 -1.01 -9.49
CA THR A 19 -3.76 0.37 -9.01
C THR A 19 -5.09 0.95 -9.46
N GLN A 20 -5.49 0.76 -10.73
CA GLN A 20 -6.79 1.22 -11.23
C GLN A 20 -7.96 0.57 -10.49
N GLN A 21 -7.90 -0.74 -10.25
CA GLN A 21 -8.95 -1.45 -9.51
C GLN A 21 -9.02 -1.04 -8.04
N VAL A 22 -7.88 -0.80 -7.39
CA VAL A 22 -7.84 -0.23 -6.04
C VAL A 22 -8.46 1.16 -6.04
N CYS A 23 -8.06 2.05 -6.95
CA CYS A 23 -8.65 3.39 -7.05
C CYS A 23 -10.18 3.35 -7.26
N ALA A 24 -10.68 2.44 -8.09
CA ALA A 24 -12.12 2.27 -8.30
C ALA A 24 -12.85 1.88 -7.01
N ARG A 25 -12.27 0.98 -6.20
CA ARG A 25 -12.84 0.60 -4.88
C ARG A 25 -12.82 1.74 -3.87
N TYR A 26 -11.92 2.70 -4.04
CA TYR A 26 -11.74 3.83 -3.15
C TYR A 26 -12.52 5.08 -3.55
N GLY A 27 -13.16 5.10 -4.72
CA GLY A 27 -13.89 6.24 -5.23
C GLY A 27 -14.91 6.81 -4.25
N ASP A 28 -15.60 5.94 -3.50
CA ASP A 28 -16.64 6.34 -2.55
C ASP A 28 -16.09 6.80 -1.18
N TYR A 29 -14.82 6.46 -0.87
CA TYR A 29 -14.19 6.78 0.41
C TYR A 29 -13.29 8.02 0.33
N CYS A 30 -12.78 8.35 -0.86
CA CYS A 30 -11.90 9.47 -1.08
C CYS A 30 -12.68 10.73 -1.39
N ARG A 31 -12.15 11.88 -0.97
CA ARG A 31 -12.60 13.19 -1.45
C ARG A 31 -12.24 13.39 -2.92
N SER A 32 -11.03 12.96 -3.30
CA SER A 32 -10.59 13.03 -4.69
C SER A 32 -9.53 11.97 -4.99
N ILE A 33 -9.41 11.63 -6.27
CA ILE A 33 -8.36 10.76 -6.79
C ILE A 33 -7.59 11.55 -7.85
N GLY A 34 -6.40 11.99 -7.48
CA GLY A 34 -5.44 12.67 -8.36
C GLY A 34 -4.55 11.69 -9.12
N THR A 35 -3.97 12.18 -10.20
CA THR A 35 -3.01 11.42 -11.03
C THR A 35 -1.76 12.25 -11.22
N THR A 36 -0.59 11.68 -10.92
CA THR A 36 0.71 12.31 -11.11
C THR A 36 1.60 11.35 -11.89
N GLY A 37 1.63 11.51 -13.22
CA GLY A 37 2.23 10.50 -14.10
C GLY A 37 1.49 9.17 -14.00
N VAL A 38 2.20 8.10 -13.62
CA VAL A 38 1.61 6.77 -13.36
C VAL A 38 1.09 6.61 -11.93
N ASP A 39 1.47 7.52 -11.03
CA ASP A 39 1.06 7.46 -9.63
C ASP A 39 -0.39 7.91 -9.46
N ARG A 40 -1.08 7.28 -8.52
CA ARG A 40 -2.41 7.69 -8.07
C ARG A 40 -2.34 8.23 -6.66
N VAL A 41 -2.97 9.37 -6.45
CA VAL A 41 -3.04 10.03 -5.14
C VAL A 41 -4.49 10.04 -4.69
N LEU A 42 -4.78 9.33 -3.61
CA LEU A 42 -6.08 9.25 -2.98
C LEU A 42 -6.10 10.26 -1.85
N ASP A 43 -6.88 11.33 -1.99
CA ASP A 43 -7.05 12.33 -0.94
C ASP A 43 -8.31 12.03 -0.12
N PHE A 44 -8.14 11.91 1.20
CA PHE A 44 -9.23 11.75 2.18
C PHE A 44 -9.44 13.04 2.99
N GLY A 45 -8.61 14.06 2.75
CA GLY A 45 -8.64 15.34 3.43
C GLY A 45 -7.59 15.47 4.53
N ASP A 46 -7.80 14.78 5.65
CA ASP A 46 -6.83 14.71 6.74
C ASP A 46 -5.88 13.50 6.63
N ALA A 47 -5.99 12.77 5.52
CA ALA A 47 -5.08 11.73 5.11
C ALA A 47 -4.94 11.67 3.59
N ARG A 48 -3.84 11.08 3.12
CA ARG A 48 -3.61 10.76 1.71
C ARG A 48 -2.98 9.38 1.58
N ALA A 49 -3.30 8.69 0.49
CA ALA A 49 -2.55 7.52 0.05
C ALA A 49 -1.96 7.76 -1.34
N VAL A 50 -0.71 7.35 -1.55
CA VAL A 50 -0.05 7.39 -2.86
C VAL A 50 0.18 5.95 -3.29
N LEU A 51 -0.30 5.60 -4.47
CA LEU A 51 -0.09 4.31 -5.12
C LEU A 51 0.84 4.53 -6.31
N ARG A 52 2.00 3.88 -6.29
CA ARG A 52 2.97 3.91 -7.38
C ARG A 52 3.15 2.51 -7.97
N PRO A 53 2.54 2.22 -9.12
CA PRO A 53 2.85 1.00 -9.83
C PRO A 53 4.27 1.05 -10.39
N THR A 54 4.97 -0.08 -10.32
CA THR A 54 6.28 -0.34 -10.95
C THR A 54 6.20 -1.63 -11.75
N ASP A 55 7.24 -1.95 -12.51
CA ASP A 55 7.29 -3.19 -13.30
C ASP A 55 7.31 -4.44 -12.40
N GLU A 56 7.82 -4.31 -11.18
CA GLU A 56 7.97 -5.40 -10.22
C GLU A 56 6.80 -5.50 -9.23
N GLY A 57 5.95 -4.48 -9.13
CA GLY A 57 4.83 -4.49 -8.19
C GLY A 57 4.25 -3.11 -7.88
N LEU A 58 3.74 -2.95 -6.67
CA LEU A 58 3.05 -1.75 -6.23
C LEU A 58 3.69 -1.21 -4.96
N HIS A 59 4.26 -0.01 -5.05
CA HIS A 59 4.59 0.78 -3.87
C HIS A 59 3.37 1.56 -3.42
N PHE A 60 3.19 1.66 -2.10
CA PHE A 60 2.23 2.60 -1.56
C PHE A 60 2.74 3.33 -0.33
N ARG A 61 2.27 4.55 -0.16
CA ARG A 61 2.45 5.37 1.03
C ARG A 61 1.11 5.80 1.58
N ILE A 62 0.96 5.78 2.89
CA ILE A 62 -0.19 6.36 3.60
C ILE A 62 0.36 7.42 4.54
N ASP A 63 -0.18 8.62 4.45
CA ASP A 63 0.07 9.72 5.39
C ASP A 63 -1.27 10.13 6.01
N ALA A 64 -1.38 10.16 7.34
CA ALA A 64 -2.64 10.48 8.03
C ALA A 64 -2.39 11.28 9.31
N GLN A 65 -3.36 12.13 9.67
CA GLN A 65 -3.28 12.97 10.85
C GLN A 65 -3.64 12.22 12.13
N ASP A 66 -4.65 11.33 12.09
CA ASP A 66 -5.10 10.54 13.22
C ASP A 66 -4.88 9.03 13.00
N THR A 67 -4.79 8.31 14.11
CA THR A 67 -4.52 6.88 14.16
C THR A 67 -5.65 6.03 13.53
N ILE A 68 -6.91 6.46 13.68
CA ILE A 68 -8.07 5.68 13.23
C ILE A 68 -8.13 5.71 11.70
N THR A 69 -8.03 6.89 11.10
CA THR A 69 -7.97 7.07 9.64
C THR A 69 -6.76 6.35 9.06
N PHE A 70 -5.59 6.45 9.71
CA PHE A 70 -4.39 5.72 9.29
C PHE A 70 -4.62 4.21 9.18
N TYR A 71 -5.13 3.58 10.26
CA TYR A 71 -5.39 2.14 10.26
C TYR A 71 -6.58 1.73 9.37
N GLY A 72 -7.58 2.61 9.22
CA GLY A 72 -8.70 2.41 8.31
C GLY A 72 -8.23 2.33 6.85
N ILE A 73 -7.48 3.33 6.38
CA ILE A 73 -6.93 3.36 5.03
C ILE A 73 -6.02 2.15 4.79
N ARG A 74 -5.14 1.84 5.75
CA ARG A 74 -4.24 0.68 5.65
C ARG A 74 -5.01 -0.64 5.50
N THR A 75 -6.04 -0.85 6.33
CA THR A 75 -6.87 -2.06 6.31
C THR A 75 -7.62 -2.19 5.00
N LEU A 76 -8.25 -1.11 4.52
CA LEU A 76 -8.94 -1.10 3.24
C LEU A 76 -7.99 -1.38 2.06
N LEU A 77 -6.74 -0.94 2.15
CA LEU A 77 -5.79 -1.03 1.04
C LEU A 77 -5.31 -2.48 0.94
N LEU A 78 -4.95 -3.07 2.07
CA LEU A 78 -4.58 -4.48 2.16
C LEU A 78 -5.75 -5.39 1.75
N GLY A 79 -6.97 -5.11 2.23
CA GLY A 79 -8.16 -5.86 1.83
C GLY A 79 -8.46 -5.73 0.33
N SER A 80 -8.27 -4.53 -0.23
CA SER A 80 -8.42 -4.30 -1.66
C SER A 80 -7.43 -5.13 -2.45
N LEU A 81 -6.13 -5.07 -2.11
CA LEU A 81 -5.07 -5.84 -2.75
C LEU A 81 -5.32 -7.35 -2.68
N CYS A 82 -5.75 -7.87 -1.52
CA CYS A 82 -6.13 -9.28 -1.42
C CYS A 82 -7.22 -9.68 -2.41
N GLY A 83 -8.16 -8.79 -2.71
CA GLY A 83 -9.27 -9.05 -3.62
C GLY A 83 -9.02 -8.70 -5.08
N VAL A 84 -7.85 -8.15 -5.45
CA VAL A 84 -7.53 -7.77 -6.85
C VAL A 84 -6.20 -8.32 -7.35
N ALA A 85 -5.22 -8.48 -6.47
CA ALA A 85 -3.86 -8.81 -6.85
C ALA A 85 -3.70 -10.31 -7.09
N LYS A 86 -3.07 -10.66 -8.21
CA LYS A 86 -2.39 -11.94 -8.37
C LYS A 86 -0.94 -11.73 -7.93
N PHE A 87 -0.63 -12.18 -6.72
CA PHE A 87 0.71 -12.08 -6.16
C PHE A 87 1.68 -12.95 -6.96
N SER A 88 2.81 -12.39 -7.35
CA SER A 88 3.88 -13.14 -7.99
C SER A 88 4.58 -13.98 -6.93
N GLY A 89 4.38 -15.31 -6.97
CA GLY A 89 4.93 -16.25 -5.99
C GLY A 89 6.45 -16.51 -6.12
N GLU A 90 7.16 -15.74 -6.95
CA GLU A 90 8.57 -15.98 -7.23
C GLU A 90 9.40 -14.74 -6.83
N HIS A 91 10.27 -14.93 -5.83
CA HIS A 91 11.26 -13.98 -5.30
C HIS A 91 10.73 -12.78 -4.46
N VAL A 92 10.42 -13.06 -3.18
CA VAL A 92 10.52 -12.02 -2.14
C VAL A 92 12.00 -11.90 -1.76
N GLU A 93 12.75 -11.00 -2.40
CA GLU A 93 14.10 -10.62 -1.96
C GLU A 93 13.99 -9.93 -0.60
N SER A 94 14.09 -10.73 0.45
CA SER A 94 14.06 -10.27 1.84
C SER A 94 15.41 -9.64 2.17
N TYR A 95 15.49 -8.32 2.20
CA TYR A 95 16.67 -7.65 2.77
C TYR A 95 16.77 -7.97 4.27
N PRO A 96 17.93 -8.47 4.77
CA PRO A 96 18.06 -8.87 6.16
C PRO A 96 18.07 -7.61 7.05
N GLY A 97 16.94 -7.36 7.69
CA GLY A 97 16.76 -6.19 8.55
C GLY A 97 15.33 -6.02 9.04
N LEU A 98 14.85 -7.01 9.80
CA LEU A 98 13.51 -7.15 10.41
C LEU A 98 12.46 -7.82 9.51
N SER A 99 12.47 -9.15 9.63
CA SER A 99 11.41 -10.10 9.29
C SER A 99 10.04 -9.58 9.74
N TRP A 100 9.26 -9.13 8.78
CA TRP A 100 7.82 -9.22 8.85
C TRP A 100 7.39 -10.34 7.91
N CYS A 101 7.09 -11.50 8.49
CA CYS A 101 6.41 -12.57 7.78
C CYS A 101 5.02 -12.07 7.42
N LEU A 102 4.83 -11.58 6.19
CA LEU A 102 3.54 -11.75 5.55
C LEU A 102 3.42 -13.26 5.28
N PRO A 103 2.44 -13.98 5.86
CA PRO A 103 2.05 -15.24 5.27
C PRO A 103 1.46 -14.92 3.89
N VAL A 104 2.25 -15.11 2.84
CA VAL A 104 1.70 -15.32 1.50
C VAL A 104 0.91 -16.61 1.58
N ALA A 105 -0.39 -16.50 1.88
CA ALA A 105 -1.33 -17.58 1.69
C ALA A 105 -1.42 -17.82 0.19
N GLN A 106 -0.72 -18.85 -0.30
CA GLN A 106 -0.77 -19.29 -1.71
C GLN A 106 -2.19 -19.68 -2.16
N HIS A 107 -3.16 -19.76 -1.25
CA HIS A 107 -4.57 -19.84 -1.53
C HIS A 107 -5.36 -18.92 -0.60
N GLY A 108 -6.04 -17.93 -1.17
CA GLY A 108 -7.15 -17.21 -0.53
C GLY A 108 -6.82 -16.55 0.80
N CYS A 109 -6.40 -15.28 0.73
CA CYS A 109 -6.31 -14.29 1.83
C CYS A 109 -6.85 -14.78 3.19
N SER A 110 -6.02 -15.48 3.97
CA SER A 110 -6.32 -15.78 5.37
C SER A 110 -5.67 -14.70 6.21
N ALA A 111 -6.49 -13.75 6.64
CA ALA A 111 -6.10 -12.65 7.50
C ALA A 111 -5.56 -13.18 8.83
N VAL A 112 -4.24 -13.18 9.00
CA VAL A 112 -3.60 -13.32 10.31
C VAL A 112 -2.46 -12.30 10.40
N PHE A 113 -2.75 -11.23 11.14
CA PHE A 113 -1.79 -10.19 11.56
C PHE A 113 -0.78 -10.77 12.55
N PRO A 114 0.47 -10.25 12.57
CA PRO A 114 0.83 -9.44 13.73
C PRO A 114 1.77 -8.23 13.46
N ALA A 115 1.62 -7.23 14.35
CA ALA A 115 2.58 -6.29 14.95
C ALA A 115 3.82 -5.74 14.20
N GLN A 116 3.87 -4.41 14.17
CA GLN A 116 4.89 -3.43 13.75
C GLN A 116 6.37 -3.84 13.62
N VAL A 117 7.01 -3.44 12.50
CA VAL A 117 8.31 -2.76 12.43
C VAL A 117 8.34 -1.74 11.28
N CYS A 118 8.08 -0.46 11.59
CA CYS A 118 8.61 0.64 10.79
C CYS A 118 10.11 0.76 11.11
N ARG A 119 10.98 0.77 10.10
CA ARG A 119 12.36 1.28 10.28
C ARG A 119 12.58 2.54 9.44
N PRO A 120 13.29 3.54 9.99
CA PRO A 120 13.74 4.68 9.22
C PRO A 120 14.96 4.24 8.42
N ARG A 121 15.00 4.47 7.11
CA ARG A 121 16.29 4.51 6.41
C ARG A 121 16.35 5.65 5.43
N LYS A 122 17.43 6.41 5.62
CA LYS A 122 17.90 7.59 4.90
C LYS A 122 17.83 7.41 3.38
N ALA A 123 16.80 7.97 2.76
CA ALA A 123 16.94 8.92 1.66
C ALA A 123 15.55 9.56 1.49
N PRO A 124 15.42 10.90 1.49
CA PRO A 124 14.15 11.51 1.15
C PRO A 124 13.80 11.10 -0.28
N PHE A 125 12.54 10.75 -0.47
CA PHE A 125 11.81 11.08 -1.68
C PHE A 125 12.21 12.51 -2.11
N SER A 126 13.08 12.64 -3.10
CA SER A 126 13.47 13.93 -3.64
C SER A 126 12.45 14.35 -4.69
N ALA A 127 11.74 15.42 -4.35
CA ALA A 127 10.94 16.35 -5.15
C ALA A 127 10.07 15.80 -6.29
#